data_AF-A0A8H6SBW8-F1
#
_entry.id   AF-A0A8H6SBW8-F1
#
_cell.length_a   1.000
_cell.length_b   1.000
_cell.length_c   1.000
_cell.angle_alpha   90.00
_cell.angle_beta   90.00
_cell.angle_gamma   90.00
#
_symmetry.space_group_name_H-M   'P 1'
#
loop_
_entity.id
_entity.type
_entity.pdbx_description
1 polymer ?
#
loop_
_entity_poly.entity_id
_entity_poly.type
_entity_poly.pdbx_seq_one_letter_code
_entity_poly.pdbx_strand_id
1 'polypeptide(L)'
;MTKRTWDGVTSEIVLSKEGNPLVLLCGHPRNTAQSNWAAQVTEPASLLVQEASGALYDNKPFQGTYYGKREKAKWKSNERRGTHRAETVGVGMGGGQTKPAHFAYDAVQLAVMVALLATEPFQRIIGFVNCMFKSHAGGLYDYYRCTLDALFDEQPTLPRLFAPQLSIFPSITLNLGPQTATLPHLDLLNLAWGWCFITALGWFDPTRSALLVLWDLGMAIEFPPGSTIAIPSALLRHSNTSLAPGETRYSLTQFAAGGLFRYAENGFQLQQEFLAGLTAEELEARAEVDAERFREGIKMYTNIN
;
A
#
# COMPACT_ATOMS: atom_id res chain seq x y z
N MET A 1 6.72 -20.12 14.75
CA MET A 1 6.91 -19.23 13.57
C MET A 1 7.72 -20.02 12.56
N THR A 2 7.19 -20.24 11.36
CA THR A 2 7.86 -20.96 10.27
C THR A 2 8.56 -19.96 9.37
N LYS A 3 9.85 -20.16 9.10
CA LYS A 3 10.59 -19.36 8.11
C LYS A 3 10.23 -19.86 6.71
N ARG A 4 9.85 -18.95 5.82
CA ARG A 4 9.59 -19.21 4.41
C ARG A 4 10.69 -18.57 3.58
N THR A 5 11.40 -19.41 2.84
CA THR A 5 12.34 -18.97 1.81
C THR A 5 11.57 -18.62 0.55
N TRP A 6 11.93 -17.50 -0.06
CA TRP A 6 11.32 -17.02 -1.28
C TRP A 6 12.38 -16.31 -2.14
N ASP A 7 12.38 -16.62 -3.44
CA ASP A 7 13.37 -16.11 -4.39
C ASP A 7 13.12 -14.64 -4.79
N GLY A 8 11.95 -14.09 -4.48
CA GLY A 8 11.54 -12.74 -4.86
C GLY A 8 11.15 -12.58 -6.33
N VAL A 9 11.14 -13.67 -7.11
CA VAL A 9 10.88 -13.68 -8.55
C VAL A 9 9.61 -14.47 -8.85
N THR A 10 9.48 -15.66 -8.27
CA THR A 10 8.39 -16.59 -8.55
C THR A 10 7.15 -16.17 -7.79
N SER A 11 6.02 -16.05 -8.51
CA SER A 11 4.76 -15.72 -7.87
C SER A 11 4.19 -16.92 -7.12
N GLU A 12 3.82 -16.73 -5.86
CA GLU A 12 3.23 -17.77 -5.00
C GLU A 12 2.02 -17.22 -4.25
N ILE A 13 1.06 -18.10 -3.94
CA ILE A 13 -0.13 -17.74 -3.16
C ILE A 13 -0.09 -18.50 -1.83
N VAL A 14 -0.39 -17.79 -0.73
CA VAL A 14 -0.64 -18.37 0.58
C VAL A 14 -2.14 -18.40 0.83
N LEU A 15 -2.67 -19.62 1.00
CA LEU A 15 -4.08 -19.86 1.23
C LEU A 15 -4.41 -19.86 2.74
N SER A 16 -5.63 -19.44 3.09
CA SER A 16 -6.24 -19.76 4.37
C SER A 16 -6.54 -21.27 4.48
N LYS A 17 -6.96 -21.75 5.67
CA LYS A 17 -7.38 -23.14 5.85
C LYS A 17 -8.57 -23.51 4.96
N GLU A 18 -9.41 -22.52 4.67
CA GLU A 18 -10.61 -22.62 3.82
C GLU A 18 -10.29 -22.44 2.33
N GLY A 19 -9.01 -22.30 1.95
CA GLY A 19 -8.58 -22.19 0.56
C GLY A 19 -8.64 -20.78 -0.03
N ASN A 20 -8.87 -19.73 0.78
CA ASN A 20 -8.91 -18.36 0.27
C ASN A 20 -7.49 -17.81 0.07
N PRO A 21 -7.17 -17.18 -1.08
CA PRO A 21 -5.84 -16.63 -1.34
C PRO A 21 -5.63 -15.34 -0.54
N LEU A 22 -5.05 -15.44 0.64
CA LEU A 22 -4.86 -14.30 1.55
C LEU A 22 -3.65 -13.47 1.17
N VAL A 23 -2.52 -14.11 0.86
CA VAL A 23 -1.26 -13.41 0.57
C VAL A 23 -0.79 -13.81 -0.81
N LEU A 24 -0.42 -12.82 -1.61
CA LEU A 24 0.23 -13.03 -2.90
C LEU A 24 1.68 -12.58 -2.77
N LEU A 25 2.60 -13.52 -2.90
CA LEU A 25 4.00 -13.23 -3.14
C LEU A 25 4.11 -12.91 -4.63
N CYS A 26 4.02 -11.63 -5.02
CA CYS A 26 3.95 -11.25 -6.43
C CYS A 26 5.26 -11.50 -7.16
N GLY A 27 6.38 -11.28 -6.46
CA GLY A 27 7.72 -11.35 -7.03
C GLY A 27 8.08 -10.06 -7.73
N HIS A 28 8.89 -10.17 -8.77
CA HIS A 28 9.16 -9.09 -9.70
C HIS A 28 9.21 -9.62 -11.14
N PRO A 29 9.03 -8.76 -12.15
CA PRO A 29 9.17 -9.17 -13.54
C PRO A 29 10.51 -9.88 -13.81
N ARG A 30 10.45 -10.98 -14.56
CA ARG A 30 11.64 -11.74 -14.96
C ARG A 30 12.53 -10.92 -15.89
N ASN A 31 13.83 -11.07 -15.73
CA ASN A 31 14.79 -10.46 -16.65
C ASN A 31 14.67 -11.07 -18.05
N THR A 32 14.87 -10.22 -19.06
CA THR A 32 14.99 -10.59 -20.47
C THR A 32 16.34 -10.11 -20.99
N ALA A 33 16.67 -10.43 -22.24
CA ALA A 33 17.88 -9.89 -22.87
C ALA A 33 17.86 -8.35 -22.98
N GLN A 34 16.69 -7.72 -22.94
CA GLN A 34 16.49 -6.28 -23.09
C GLN A 34 16.06 -5.57 -21.80
N SER A 35 15.71 -6.30 -20.74
CA SER A 35 15.29 -5.71 -19.47
C SER A 35 15.84 -6.45 -18.27
N ASN A 36 16.40 -5.69 -17.34
CA ASN A 36 16.91 -6.19 -16.06
C ASN A 36 16.23 -5.42 -14.94
N TRP A 37 15.34 -6.07 -14.20
CA TRP A 37 14.55 -5.43 -13.15
C TRP A 37 15.42 -4.90 -12.00
N ALA A 38 16.49 -5.61 -11.65
CA ALA A 38 17.38 -5.17 -10.59
C ALA A 38 18.08 -3.85 -10.98
N ALA A 39 18.75 -3.84 -12.13
CA ALA A 39 19.54 -2.69 -12.59
C ALA A 39 18.72 -1.51 -13.09
N GLN A 40 17.54 -1.75 -13.69
CA GLN A 40 16.71 -0.70 -14.28
C GLN A 40 15.63 -0.16 -13.34
N VAL A 41 15.24 -0.94 -12.33
CA VAL A 41 14.12 -0.57 -11.44
C VAL A 41 14.54 -0.58 -9.98
N THR A 42 15.02 -1.71 -9.46
CA THR A 42 15.25 -1.88 -8.03
C THR A 42 16.35 -0.96 -7.49
N GLU A 43 17.52 -0.96 -8.14
CA GLU A 43 18.65 -0.13 -7.75
C GLU A 43 18.34 1.37 -7.94
N PRO A 44 17.86 1.84 -9.11
CA PRO A 44 17.49 3.24 -9.28
C PRO A 44 16.39 3.70 -8.33
N ALA A 45 15.34 2.89 -8.11
CA ALA A 45 14.28 3.25 -7.16
C ALA A 45 14.82 3.39 -5.74
N SER A 46 15.72 2.50 -5.31
CA SER A 46 16.34 2.56 -3.99
C SER A 46 17.17 3.82 -3.80
N LEU A 47 17.97 4.21 -4.81
CA LEU A 47 18.74 5.46 -4.81
C LEU A 47 17.83 6.68 -4.76
N LEU A 48 16.75 6.69 -5.55
CA LEU A 48 15.79 7.78 -5.59
C LEU A 48 15.05 7.94 -4.25
N VAL A 49 14.72 6.85 -3.54
CA VAL A 49 14.17 6.96 -2.17
C VAL A 49 15.17 7.59 -1.22
N GLN A 50 16.45 7.19 -1.29
CA GLN A 50 17.49 7.77 -0.45
C GLN A 50 17.64 9.28 -0.72
N GLU A 51 17.63 9.69 -1.98
CA GLU A 51 17.68 11.09 -2.38
C GLU A 51 16.44 11.87 -1.92
N ALA A 52 15.25 11.31 -2.12
CA ALA A 52 13.99 11.90 -1.66
C ALA A 52 13.95 12.08 -0.14
N SER A 53 14.45 11.09 0.63
CA SER A 53 14.61 11.23 2.08
C SER A 53 15.52 12.41 2.44
N GLY A 54 16.64 12.57 1.71
CA GLY A 54 17.54 13.71 1.88
C GLY A 54 16.86 15.05 1.56
N ALA A 55 16.03 15.12 0.53
CA ALA A 55 15.30 16.33 0.19
C ALA A 55 14.24 16.69 1.23
N LEU A 56 13.53 15.70 1.74
CA LEU A 56 12.47 15.90 2.73
C LEU A 56 12.99 16.27 4.12
N TYR A 57 14.13 15.70 4.53
CA TYR A 57 14.57 15.77 5.93
C TYR A 57 15.93 16.43 6.14
N ASP A 58 16.79 16.45 5.12
CA ASP A 58 18.17 16.91 5.24
C ASP A 58 18.46 18.15 4.38
N ASN A 59 17.40 18.79 3.85
CA ASN A 59 17.47 20.02 3.05
C ASN A 59 18.35 19.89 1.79
N LYS A 60 18.29 18.73 1.12
CA LYS A 60 19.04 18.44 -0.11
C LYS A 60 18.18 18.64 -1.36
N PRO A 61 18.78 18.79 -2.55
CA PRO A 61 18.02 18.67 -3.79
C PRO A 61 17.54 17.23 -4.03
N PHE A 62 16.48 17.08 -4.83
CA PHE A 62 16.03 15.82 -5.41
C PHE A 62 16.07 15.95 -6.94
N GLN A 63 16.76 15.04 -7.61
CA GLN A 63 17.04 15.07 -9.05
C GLN A 63 17.61 16.42 -9.50
N GLY A 64 18.53 16.98 -8.70
CA GLY A 64 19.15 18.28 -8.95
C GLY A 64 18.25 19.50 -8.68
N THR A 65 16.98 19.31 -8.33
CA THR A 65 16.03 20.39 -8.02
C THR A 65 15.87 20.57 -6.52
N TYR A 66 15.98 21.80 -6.03
CA TYR A 66 15.72 22.12 -4.63
C TYR A 66 14.26 22.51 -4.42
N TYR A 67 13.52 21.68 -3.67
CA TYR A 67 12.08 21.85 -3.43
C TYR A 67 11.74 22.69 -2.19
N GLY A 68 12.75 23.18 -1.47
CA GLY A 68 12.59 23.96 -0.25
C GLY A 68 12.79 23.15 1.04
N LYS A 69 12.68 23.85 2.17
CA LYS A 69 12.86 23.27 3.51
C LYS A 69 11.50 22.99 4.16
N ARG A 70 11.32 21.79 4.72
CA ARG A 70 10.15 21.47 5.54
C ARG A 70 10.29 22.05 6.95
N GLU A 71 9.45 23.02 7.30
CA GLU A 71 9.43 23.62 8.64
C GLU A 71 9.03 22.62 9.74
N LYS A 72 8.22 21.63 9.38
CA LYS A 72 7.64 20.64 10.30
C LYS A 72 8.14 19.21 10.05
N ALA A 73 9.36 19.03 9.53
CA ALA A 73 10.01 17.71 9.45
C ALA A 73 10.39 17.14 10.83
N LYS A 74 9.59 17.39 11.87
CA LYS A 74 9.79 16.82 13.19
C LYS A 74 9.49 15.33 13.09
N TRP A 75 10.52 14.54 13.33
CA TRP A 75 10.42 13.10 13.57
C TRP A 75 9.34 12.84 14.62
N LYS A 76 8.25 12.20 14.21
CA LYS A 76 7.21 11.74 15.13
C LYS A 76 7.39 10.25 15.30
N SER A 77 7.69 9.86 16.55
CA SER A 77 7.56 8.47 16.96
C SER A 77 6.14 7.99 16.64
N ASN A 78 6.03 6.91 15.85
CA ASN A 78 4.78 6.20 15.70
C ASN A 78 4.84 4.98 16.61
N GLU A 79 4.35 5.12 17.83
CA GLU A 79 4.38 4.04 18.84
C GLU A 79 3.69 2.76 18.35
N ARG A 80 2.78 2.84 17.37
CA ARG A 80 2.11 1.68 16.77
C ARG A 80 2.98 0.96 15.74
N ARG A 81 3.77 1.67 14.93
CA ARG A 81 4.49 1.09 13.78
C ARG A 81 6.00 1.07 13.93
N GLY A 82 6.55 1.77 14.91
CA GLY A 82 7.97 2.05 15.06
C GLY A 82 8.33 3.47 14.63
N THR A 83 9.62 3.80 14.69
CA THR A 83 10.08 5.18 14.55
C THR A 83 10.57 5.54 13.15
N HIS A 84 10.49 4.63 12.17
CA HIS A 84 11.00 4.90 10.82
C HIS A 84 10.28 6.08 10.15
N ARG A 85 10.99 6.80 9.27
CA ARG A 85 10.41 7.86 8.44
C ARG A 85 9.47 7.23 7.41
N ALA A 86 8.26 7.78 7.32
CA ALA A 86 7.29 7.39 6.32
C ALA A 86 6.55 8.61 5.79
N GLU A 87 6.31 8.65 4.48
CA GLU A 87 5.53 9.69 3.83
C GLU A 87 4.39 9.08 3.05
N THR A 88 3.21 9.67 3.19
CA THR A 88 1.99 9.23 2.52
C THR A 88 1.43 10.35 1.65
N VAL A 89 1.04 10.01 0.43
CA VAL A 89 0.30 10.90 -0.47
C VAL A 89 -0.89 10.15 -1.09
N GLY A 90 -1.83 10.91 -1.64
CA GLY A 90 -3.07 10.38 -2.20
C GLY A 90 -4.29 10.72 -1.34
N VAL A 91 -5.34 9.93 -1.49
CA VAL A 91 -6.68 10.18 -0.95
C VAL A 91 -7.08 9.10 0.05
N GLY A 92 -7.49 9.53 1.24
CA GLY A 92 -7.96 8.64 2.29
C GLY A 92 -9.28 9.10 2.90
N MET A 93 -9.83 8.26 3.77
CA MET A 93 -10.98 8.59 4.61
C MET A 93 -10.94 7.81 5.91
N GLY A 94 -10.99 8.52 7.04
CA GLY A 94 -10.84 7.98 8.39
C GLY A 94 -10.39 9.07 9.37
N GLY A 95 -10.16 8.71 10.64
CA GLY A 95 -9.57 9.63 11.63
C GLY A 95 -10.39 10.90 11.91
N GLY A 96 -11.71 10.87 11.71
CA GLY A 96 -12.60 12.02 11.91
C GLY A 96 -12.88 12.84 10.64
N GLN A 97 -12.35 12.46 9.48
CA GLN A 97 -12.73 13.08 8.20
C GLN A 97 -14.22 12.88 7.90
N THR A 98 -14.90 13.95 7.49
CA THR A 98 -16.32 13.94 7.11
C THR A 98 -16.56 13.66 5.62
N LYS A 99 -15.50 13.68 4.81
CA LYS A 99 -15.51 13.30 3.40
C LYS A 99 -14.14 12.78 2.94
N PRO A 100 -14.05 12.11 1.80
CA PRO A 100 -12.77 11.80 1.15
C PRO A 100 -11.93 13.06 0.97
N ALA A 101 -10.65 12.96 1.28
CA ALA A 101 -9.73 14.08 1.17
C ALA A 101 -8.31 13.57 0.98
N HIS A 102 -7.44 14.45 0.48
CA HIS A 102 -6.01 14.19 0.48
C HIS A 102 -5.49 14.04 1.91
N PHE A 103 -4.49 13.17 2.10
CA PHE A 103 -3.74 13.17 3.35
C PHE A 103 -3.10 14.54 3.59
N ALA A 104 -2.94 14.90 4.86
CA ALA A 104 -2.25 16.12 5.22
C ALA A 104 -0.76 16.01 4.85
N TYR A 105 -0.32 16.91 3.97
CA TYR A 105 1.08 17.09 3.59
C TYR A 105 1.40 18.58 3.43
N ASP A 106 2.68 18.92 3.51
CA ASP A 106 3.15 20.25 3.11
C ASP A 106 3.55 20.29 1.62
N ALA A 107 3.80 21.50 1.10
CA ALA A 107 4.08 21.70 -0.32
C ALA A 107 5.38 21.01 -0.77
N VAL A 108 6.41 20.97 0.09
CA VAL A 108 7.70 20.34 -0.22
C VAL A 108 7.52 18.82 -0.28
N GLN A 109 6.81 18.25 0.71
CA GLN A 109 6.47 16.83 0.72
C GLN A 109 5.72 16.42 -0.54
N LEU A 110 4.66 17.16 -0.90
CA LEU A 110 3.89 16.86 -2.11
C LEU A 110 4.78 16.91 -3.36
N ALA A 111 5.57 17.97 -3.51
CA ALA A 111 6.40 18.16 -4.70
C ALA A 111 7.46 17.06 -4.86
N VAL A 112 8.18 16.70 -3.80
CA VAL A 112 9.18 15.63 -3.83
C VAL A 112 8.52 14.28 -4.10
N MET A 113 7.40 13.97 -3.44
CA MET A 113 6.70 12.70 -3.63
C MET A 113 6.14 12.57 -5.04
N VAL A 114 5.51 13.62 -5.59
CA VAL A 114 5.00 13.61 -6.98
C VAL A 114 6.13 13.46 -7.99
N ALA A 115 7.24 14.19 -7.80
CA ALA A 115 8.42 14.06 -8.67
C ALA A 115 9.00 12.64 -8.63
N LEU A 116 9.14 12.06 -7.44
CA LEU A 116 9.62 10.69 -7.25
C LEU A 116 8.71 9.67 -7.93
N LEU A 117 7.40 9.77 -7.71
CA LEU A 117 6.42 8.85 -8.31
C LEU A 117 6.39 8.96 -9.83
N ALA A 118 6.71 10.12 -10.41
CA ALA A 118 6.78 10.33 -11.86
C ALA A 118 8.02 9.71 -12.51
N THR A 119 9.01 9.25 -11.75
CA THR A 119 10.21 8.61 -12.30
C THR A 119 9.91 7.24 -12.89
N GLU A 120 10.64 6.84 -13.95
CA GLU A 120 10.42 5.57 -14.64
C GLU A 120 10.44 4.34 -13.70
N PRO A 121 11.40 4.18 -12.77
CA PRO A 121 11.41 3.02 -11.86
C PRO A 121 10.12 2.91 -11.04
N PHE A 122 9.60 4.04 -10.54
CA PHE A 122 8.37 4.07 -9.75
C PHE A 122 7.14 3.79 -10.61
N GLN A 123 7.05 4.40 -11.79
CA GLN A 123 5.97 4.11 -12.74
C GLN A 123 5.92 2.61 -13.09
N ARG A 124 7.08 1.97 -13.26
CA ARG A 124 7.17 0.51 -13.51
C ARG A 124 6.71 -0.33 -12.33
N ILE A 125 7.12 0.00 -11.10
CA ILE A 125 6.66 -0.69 -9.88
C ILE A 125 5.14 -0.53 -9.72
N ILE A 126 4.63 0.69 -9.90
CA ILE A 126 3.21 1.01 -9.76
C ILE A 126 2.37 0.23 -10.77
N GLY A 127 2.76 0.27 -12.05
CA GLY A 127 2.08 -0.48 -13.11
C GLY A 127 2.15 -1.99 -12.88
N PHE A 128 3.30 -2.52 -12.45
CA PHE A 128 3.44 -3.95 -12.13
C PHE A 128 2.46 -4.39 -11.04
N VAL A 129 2.35 -3.62 -9.95
CA VAL A 129 1.36 -3.88 -8.89
C VAL A 129 -0.06 -3.93 -9.45
N ASN A 130 -0.43 -2.96 -10.30
CA ASN A 130 -1.76 -2.91 -10.89
C ASN A 130 -2.04 -4.15 -11.75
N CYS A 131 -1.07 -4.60 -12.54
CA CYS A 131 -1.16 -5.85 -13.31
C CYS A 131 -1.32 -7.08 -12.42
N MET A 132 -0.53 -7.18 -11.34
CA MET A 132 -0.60 -8.31 -10.41
C MET A 132 -1.95 -8.35 -9.70
N PHE A 133 -2.48 -7.20 -9.30
CA PHE A 133 -3.80 -7.13 -8.68
C PHE A 133 -4.89 -7.63 -9.63
N LYS A 134 -4.93 -7.08 -10.85
CA LYS A 134 -5.91 -7.48 -11.86
C LYS A 134 -5.83 -8.98 -12.19
N SER A 135 -4.62 -9.53 -12.27
CA SER A 135 -4.42 -10.93 -12.71
C SER A 135 -4.72 -11.96 -11.62
N HIS A 136 -4.56 -11.61 -10.35
CA HIS A 136 -4.66 -12.56 -9.23
C HIS A 136 -5.89 -12.38 -8.33
N ALA A 137 -6.60 -11.25 -8.44
CA ALA A 137 -7.85 -11.01 -7.72
C ALA A 137 -8.78 -10.10 -8.53
N GLY A 138 -9.17 -10.56 -9.73
CA GLY A 138 -9.94 -9.77 -10.70
C GLY A 138 -11.22 -9.17 -10.14
N GLY A 139 -12.00 -9.92 -9.37
CA GLY A 139 -13.22 -9.44 -8.73
C GLY A 139 -12.96 -8.34 -7.70
N LEU A 140 -11.89 -8.48 -6.91
CA LEU A 140 -11.49 -7.45 -5.96
C LEU A 140 -10.94 -6.21 -6.66
N TYR A 141 -10.18 -6.40 -7.74
CA TYR A 141 -9.72 -5.32 -8.60
C TYR A 141 -10.90 -4.54 -9.20
N ASP A 142 -11.92 -5.23 -9.72
CA ASP A 142 -13.11 -4.60 -10.29
C ASP A 142 -13.93 -3.87 -9.23
N TYR A 143 -14.06 -4.42 -8.02
CA TYR A 143 -14.67 -3.72 -6.89
C TYR A 143 -13.92 -2.42 -6.59
N TYR A 144 -12.59 -2.45 -6.49
CA TYR A 144 -11.79 -1.23 -6.32
C TYR A 144 -12.00 -0.23 -7.44
N ARG A 145 -11.86 -0.68 -8.68
CA ARG A 145 -11.97 0.17 -9.86
C ARG A 145 -13.34 0.83 -9.92
N CYS A 146 -14.42 0.05 -9.92
CA CYS A 146 -15.79 0.59 -10.00
C CYS A 146 -16.11 1.55 -8.86
N THR A 147 -15.77 1.19 -7.62
CA THR A 147 -16.09 2.04 -6.47
C THR A 147 -15.28 3.33 -6.45
N LEU A 148 -13.98 3.27 -6.78
CA LEU A 148 -13.14 4.46 -6.82
C LEU A 148 -13.44 5.33 -8.06
N ASP A 149 -13.79 4.75 -9.21
CA ASP A 149 -14.33 5.45 -10.38
C ASP A 149 -15.53 6.29 -10.02
N ALA A 150 -16.58 5.67 -9.45
CA ALA A 150 -17.75 6.40 -8.98
C ALA A 150 -17.40 7.51 -7.96
N LEU A 151 -16.48 7.23 -7.03
CA LEU A 151 -16.05 8.20 -6.02
C LEU A 151 -15.39 9.45 -6.61
N PHE A 152 -14.48 9.25 -7.56
CA PHE A 152 -13.72 10.34 -8.17
C PHE A 152 -14.57 11.11 -9.20
N ASP A 153 -15.53 10.46 -9.85
CA ASP A 153 -16.49 11.11 -10.73
C ASP A 153 -17.44 12.03 -9.94
N GLU A 154 -17.89 11.61 -8.76
CA GLU A 154 -18.71 12.44 -7.86
C GLU A 154 -17.92 13.59 -7.20
N GLN A 155 -16.59 13.48 -7.13
CA GLN A 155 -15.71 14.48 -6.50
C GLN A 155 -14.68 15.05 -7.49
N PRO A 156 -15.10 15.85 -8.48
CA PRO A 156 -14.22 16.34 -9.53
C PRO A 156 -13.10 17.28 -9.02
N THR A 157 -13.22 17.80 -7.80
CA THR A 157 -12.19 18.63 -7.16
C THR A 157 -11.12 17.82 -6.42
N LEU A 158 -11.26 16.49 -6.36
CA LEU A 158 -10.35 15.57 -5.70
C LEU A 158 -9.63 14.72 -6.75
N PRO A 159 -8.51 15.21 -7.34
CA PRO A 159 -7.85 14.48 -8.41
C PRO A 159 -7.27 13.15 -7.92
N ARG A 160 -7.25 12.17 -8.81
CA ARG A 160 -6.55 10.91 -8.59
C ARG A 160 -5.05 11.14 -8.44
N LEU A 161 -4.42 10.32 -7.62
CA LEU A 161 -2.96 10.27 -7.53
C LEU A 161 -2.33 9.73 -8.83
N PHE A 162 -2.99 8.75 -9.47
CA PHE A 162 -2.52 8.10 -10.68
C PHE A 162 -3.58 8.14 -11.77
N ALA A 163 -3.14 8.11 -13.04
CA ALA A 163 -4.03 7.76 -14.14
C ALA A 163 -4.61 6.34 -13.87
N PRO A 164 -5.92 6.10 -14.08
CA PRO A 164 -6.55 4.81 -13.75
C PRO A 164 -5.86 3.57 -14.36
N GLN A 165 -5.27 3.75 -15.53
CA GLN A 165 -4.56 2.76 -16.33
C GLN A 165 -3.18 2.42 -15.76
N LEU A 166 -2.57 3.32 -14.99
CA LEU A 166 -1.32 3.08 -14.28
C LEU A 166 -1.59 2.37 -12.95
N SER A 167 -2.52 2.89 -12.14
CA SER A 167 -2.93 2.27 -10.88
C SER A 167 -4.30 2.74 -10.44
N ILE A 168 -5.11 1.79 -9.96
CA ILE A 168 -6.41 2.05 -9.34
C ILE A 168 -6.29 2.52 -7.88
N PHE A 169 -5.12 2.41 -7.26
CA PHE A 169 -4.97 2.73 -5.85
C PHE A 169 -5.07 4.25 -5.61
N PRO A 170 -5.85 4.68 -4.60
CA PRO A 170 -6.00 6.10 -4.29
C PRO A 170 -4.83 6.64 -3.46
N SER A 171 -4.00 5.77 -2.87
CA SER A 171 -2.99 6.15 -1.88
C SER A 171 -1.70 5.35 -1.99
N ILE A 172 -0.62 5.98 -1.57
CA ILE A 172 0.69 5.33 -1.48
C ILE A 172 1.46 5.82 -0.25
N THR A 173 2.21 4.92 0.38
CA THR A 173 3.16 5.24 1.46
C THR A 173 4.56 4.77 1.09
N LEU A 174 5.54 5.63 1.32
CA LEU A 174 6.96 5.30 1.25
C LEU A 174 7.54 5.24 2.65
N ASN A 175 8.16 4.10 2.99
CA ASN A 175 9.09 4.04 4.13
C ASN A 175 10.48 4.42 3.64
N LEU A 176 11.03 5.49 4.19
CA LEU A 176 12.21 6.20 3.69
C LEU A 176 13.53 5.74 4.31
N GLY A 177 13.51 4.72 5.17
CA GLY A 177 14.73 4.10 5.72
C GLY A 177 15.60 5.09 6.51
N PRO A 178 16.94 4.89 6.52
CA PRO A 178 17.65 3.77 5.90
C PRO A 178 17.44 2.44 6.64
N GLN A 179 17.16 2.46 7.95
CA GLN A 179 16.88 1.25 8.73
C GLN A 179 15.40 1.16 9.09
N THR A 180 14.58 0.71 8.15
CA THR A 180 13.15 0.50 8.40
C THR A 180 12.89 -0.87 9.02
N ALA A 181 12.70 -0.89 10.33
CA ALA A 181 12.03 -1.95 11.07
C ALA A 181 10.64 -1.47 11.54
N THR A 182 9.71 -2.40 11.72
CA THR A 182 8.38 -2.06 12.21
C THR A 182 7.97 -2.93 13.40
N LEU A 183 7.16 -2.36 14.28
CA LEU A 183 6.50 -3.11 15.34
C LEU A 183 5.31 -3.89 14.76
N PRO A 184 4.88 -5.01 15.38
CA PRO A 184 3.67 -5.73 14.96
C PRO A 184 2.44 -4.83 14.96
N HIS A 185 1.78 -4.67 13.82
CA HIS A 185 0.62 -3.80 13.70
C HIS A 185 -0.41 -4.26 12.67
N LEU A 186 -1.58 -3.63 12.71
CA LEU A 186 -2.65 -3.73 11.71
C LEU A 186 -2.91 -2.35 11.10
N ASP A 187 -3.28 -2.33 9.83
CA ASP A 187 -3.69 -1.13 9.11
C ASP A 187 -5.20 -0.94 9.17
N LEU A 188 -5.71 -0.70 10.38
CA LEU A 188 -7.15 -0.70 10.68
C LEU A 188 -8.02 0.26 9.84
N LEU A 189 -7.43 1.22 9.14
CA LEU A 189 -8.16 2.15 8.25
C LEU A 189 -8.27 1.64 6.81
N ASN A 190 -7.48 0.64 6.42
CA ASN A 190 -7.55 0.05 5.09
C ASN A 190 -8.81 -0.81 4.94
N LEU A 191 -9.23 -1.05 3.71
CA LEU A 191 -10.31 -1.99 3.44
C LEU A 191 -9.95 -3.36 4.02
N ALA A 192 -10.85 -3.97 4.80
CA ALA A 192 -10.55 -5.17 5.58
C ALA A 192 -10.03 -6.33 4.72
N TRP A 193 -10.80 -6.77 3.71
CA TRP A 193 -10.37 -7.78 2.73
C TRP A 193 -9.54 -7.18 1.59
N GLY A 194 -9.18 -5.90 1.67
CA GLY A 194 -8.44 -5.21 0.64
C GLY A 194 -6.95 -5.58 0.64
N TRP A 195 -6.36 -5.81 -0.53
CA TRP A 195 -4.92 -6.00 -0.62
C TRP A 195 -4.15 -4.67 -0.61
N CYS A 196 -3.10 -4.65 0.20
CA CYS A 196 -2.06 -3.64 0.19
C CYS A 196 -0.80 -4.25 -0.44
N PHE A 197 -0.30 -3.62 -1.49
CA PHE A 197 0.85 -4.09 -2.24
C PHE A 197 2.11 -3.38 -1.77
N ILE A 198 3.03 -4.14 -1.19
CA ILE A 198 4.28 -3.66 -0.61
C ILE A 198 5.41 -4.10 -1.55
N THR A 199 6.25 -3.17 -1.99
CA THR A 199 7.49 -3.47 -2.73
C THR A 199 8.67 -3.15 -1.84
N ALA A 200 9.54 -4.12 -1.61
CA ALA A 200 10.78 -3.92 -0.85
C ALA A 200 11.85 -3.28 -1.73
N LEU A 201 12.63 -2.37 -1.16
CA LEU A 201 13.72 -1.65 -1.83
C LEU A 201 14.90 -1.51 -0.84
N GLY A 202 16.08 -1.13 -1.33
CA GLY A 202 17.30 -0.99 -0.55
C GLY A 202 18.32 -2.12 -0.78
N TRP A 203 19.35 -2.15 0.06
CA TRP A 203 20.45 -3.11 -0.03
C TRP A 203 20.57 -3.87 1.30
N PHE A 204 20.04 -5.09 1.31
CA PHE A 204 20.06 -5.99 2.46
C PHE A 204 20.02 -7.45 2.00
N ASP A 205 20.49 -8.35 2.85
CA ASP A 205 20.37 -9.79 2.65
C ASP A 205 19.04 -10.31 3.26
N PRO A 206 18.04 -10.65 2.43
CA PRO A 206 16.72 -11.07 2.91
C PRO A 206 16.75 -12.43 3.64
N THR A 207 17.85 -13.18 3.55
CA THR A 207 18.00 -14.45 4.27
C THR A 207 18.43 -14.27 5.73
N ARG A 208 18.99 -13.10 6.04
CA ARG A 208 19.59 -12.76 7.35
C ARG A 208 18.81 -11.70 8.12
N SER A 209 18.21 -10.73 7.45
CA SER A 209 17.56 -9.59 8.09
C SER A 209 16.29 -9.15 7.35
N ALA A 210 15.59 -8.14 7.89
CA ALA A 210 14.44 -7.51 7.25
C ALA A 210 13.29 -8.44 6.79
N LEU A 211 13.10 -9.56 7.48
CA LEU A 211 12.02 -10.51 7.21
C LEU A 211 10.66 -9.84 7.37
N LEU A 212 9.73 -10.11 6.45
CA LEU A 212 8.33 -9.78 6.64
C LEU A 212 7.69 -10.84 7.52
N VAL A 213 7.22 -10.46 8.70
CA VAL A 213 6.55 -11.35 9.64
C VAL A 213 5.05 -11.16 9.51
N LEU A 214 4.33 -12.24 9.23
CA LEU A 214 2.86 -12.34 9.26
C LEU A 214 2.46 -13.15 10.49
N TRP A 215 2.15 -12.45 11.57
CA TRP A 215 2.04 -13.02 12.91
C TRP A 215 0.89 -14.02 13.02
N ASP A 216 -0.27 -13.68 12.47
CA ASP A 216 -1.47 -14.53 12.55
C ASP A 216 -1.36 -15.79 11.68
N LEU A 217 -0.47 -15.78 10.68
CA LEU A 217 -0.12 -16.95 9.88
C LEU A 217 1.06 -17.73 10.46
N GLY A 218 1.67 -17.24 11.54
CA GLY A 218 2.88 -17.83 12.12
C GLY A 218 4.01 -17.95 11.11
N MET A 219 4.13 -16.99 10.17
CA MET A 219 5.09 -17.02 9.06
C MET A 219 6.08 -15.85 9.10
N ALA A 220 7.37 -16.13 8.88
CA ALA A 220 8.40 -15.13 8.62
C ALA A 220 8.98 -15.36 7.22
N ILE A 221 8.88 -14.37 6.34
CA ILE A 221 9.16 -14.49 4.91
C ILE A 221 10.45 -13.76 4.60
N GLU A 222 11.38 -14.43 3.92
CA GLU A 222 12.49 -13.77 3.25
C GLU A 222 11.90 -12.89 2.15
N PHE A 223 12.04 -11.57 2.26
CA PHE A 223 11.39 -10.61 1.36
C PHE A 223 12.45 -9.80 0.59
N PRO A 224 12.88 -10.27 -0.60
CA PRO A 224 14.02 -9.68 -1.31
C PRO A 224 13.77 -8.25 -1.81
N PRO A 225 14.82 -7.40 -1.88
CA PRO A 225 14.73 -6.11 -2.57
C PRO A 225 14.24 -6.27 -4.02
N GLY A 226 13.41 -5.35 -4.48
CA GLY A 226 12.84 -5.34 -5.83
C GLY A 226 11.58 -6.16 -6.00
N SER A 227 11.26 -7.04 -5.03
CA SER A 227 10.08 -7.90 -5.06
C SER A 227 8.87 -7.22 -4.39
N THR A 228 7.68 -7.66 -4.80
CA THR A 228 6.38 -7.16 -4.30
C THR A 228 5.59 -8.28 -3.63
N ILE A 229 4.86 -7.95 -2.55
CA ILE A 229 3.90 -8.82 -1.86
C ILE A 229 2.57 -8.07 -1.68
N ALA A 230 1.45 -8.77 -1.83
CA ALA A 230 0.12 -8.28 -1.47
C ALA A 230 -0.37 -8.96 -0.18
N ILE A 231 -0.80 -8.17 0.81
CA ILE A 231 -1.42 -8.67 2.06
C ILE A 231 -2.69 -7.88 2.40
N PRO A 232 -3.70 -8.50 3.04
CA PRO A 232 -4.78 -7.78 3.70
C PRO A 232 -4.27 -7.18 5.00
N SER A 233 -3.60 -6.03 4.91
CA SER A 233 -2.85 -5.44 6.03
C SER A 233 -3.74 -4.96 7.18
N ALA A 234 -5.04 -4.79 6.94
CA ALA A 234 -6.06 -4.54 7.96
C ALA A 234 -6.43 -5.78 8.78
N LEU A 235 -6.20 -6.99 8.25
CA LEU A 235 -6.53 -8.27 8.90
C LEU A 235 -5.31 -8.99 9.46
N LEU A 236 -4.22 -9.02 8.69
CA LEU A 236 -3.01 -9.75 9.07
C LEU A 236 -2.07 -8.82 9.82
N ARG A 237 -1.85 -9.11 11.10
CA ARG A 237 -0.86 -8.43 11.92
C ARG A 237 0.50 -8.71 11.32
N HIS A 238 1.20 -7.65 10.98
CA HIS A 238 2.46 -7.74 10.27
C HIS A 238 3.52 -6.81 10.83
N SER A 239 4.78 -7.16 10.59
CA SER A 239 5.94 -6.33 10.88
C SER A 239 7.12 -6.68 9.98
N ASN A 240 8.16 -5.86 9.98
CA ASN A 240 9.46 -6.21 9.41
C ASN A 240 10.50 -6.27 10.53
N THR A 241 11.34 -7.30 10.52
CA THR A 241 12.43 -7.41 11.51
C THR A 241 13.50 -6.35 11.28
N SER A 242 14.38 -6.17 12.28
CA SER A 242 15.54 -5.30 12.16
C SER A 242 16.48 -5.73 11.02
N LEU A 243 17.21 -4.76 10.49
CA LEU A 243 18.28 -4.97 9.52
C LEU A 243 19.60 -5.31 10.22
N ALA A 244 20.54 -5.93 9.48
CA ALA A 244 21.92 -6.05 9.95
C ALA A 244 22.65 -4.70 9.85
N PRO A 245 23.74 -4.50 10.61
CA PRO A 245 24.55 -3.29 10.50
C PRO A 245 25.05 -3.04 9.07
N GLY A 246 24.91 -1.81 8.59
CA GLY A 246 25.34 -1.39 7.25
C GLY A 246 24.32 -1.65 6.13
N GLU A 247 23.25 -2.41 6.39
CA GLU A 247 22.19 -2.63 5.42
C GLU A 247 21.18 -1.48 5.41
N THR A 248 20.47 -1.32 4.29
CA THR A 248 19.38 -0.36 4.15
C THR A 248 18.12 -1.01 3.60
N ARG A 249 16.97 -0.51 4.01
CA ARG A 249 15.66 -0.93 3.51
C ARG A 249 14.70 0.23 3.42
N TYR A 250 14.01 0.24 2.31
CA TYR A 250 12.89 1.12 1.99
C TYR A 250 11.71 0.26 1.56
N SER A 251 10.53 0.86 1.46
CA SER A 251 9.41 0.16 0.85
C SER A 251 8.36 1.11 0.30
N LEU A 252 7.76 0.72 -0.83
CA LEU A 252 6.62 1.39 -1.42
C LEU A 252 5.35 0.57 -1.16
N THR A 253 4.32 1.17 -0.59
CA THR A 253 3.05 0.49 -0.30
C THR A 253 1.89 1.20 -1.00
N GLN A 254 1.20 0.52 -1.92
CA GLN A 254 -0.07 0.99 -2.51
C GLN A 254 -1.24 0.40 -1.72
N PHE A 255 -2.19 1.24 -1.33
CA PHE A 255 -3.30 0.84 -0.46
C PHE A 255 -4.55 1.71 -0.67
N ALA A 256 -5.67 1.29 -0.10
CA ALA A 256 -6.91 2.07 -0.10
C ALA A 256 -7.59 2.01 1.28
N ALA A 257 -8.04 3.18 1.75
CA ALA A 257 -8.79 3.29 3.00
C ALA A 257 -10.21 2.71 2.82
N GLY A 258 -10.64 1.85 3.74
CA GLY A 258 -11.98 1.24 3.72
C GLY A 258 -13.11 2.26 3.83
N GLY A 259 -12.82 3.41 4.44
CA GLY A 259 -13.75 4.53 4.52
C GLY A 259 -14.20 5.07 3.16
N LEU A 260 -13.33 5.01 2.13
CA LEU A 260 -13.67 5.46 0.77
C LEU A 260 -14.78 4.59 0.17
N PHE A 261 -14.67 3.28 0.32
CA PHE A 261 -15.63 2.30 -0.18
C PHE A 261 -16.97 2.45 0.52
N ARG A 262 -16.95 2.48 1.85
CA ARG A 262 -18.16 2.65 2.65
C ARG A 262 -18.88 3.97 2.33
N TYR A 263 -18.14 5.05 2.08
CA TYR A 263 -18.73 6.33 1.70
C TYR A 263 -19.43 6.26 0.35
N ALA A 264 -18.79 5.67 -0.67
CA ALA A 264 -19.40 5.48 -1.99
C ALA A 264 -20.64 4.56 -1.92
N GLU A 265 -20.56 3.44 -1.21
CA GLU A 265 -21.68 2.49 -1.03
C GLU A 265 -22.87 3.09 -0.28
N ASN A 266 -22.62 4.10 0.56
CA ASN A 266 -23.65 4.83 1.28
C ASN A 266 -24.20 6.02 0.47
N GLY A 267 -24.04 6.01 -0.86
CA GLY A 267 -24.52 7.09 -1.73
C GLY A 267 -23.77 8.41 -1.50
N PHE A 268 -22.47 8.34 -1.23
CA PHE A 268 -21.59 9.50 -0.98
C PHE A 268 -21.97 10.29 0.29
N GLN A 269 -22.35 9.58 1.34
CA GLN A 269 -22.71 10.13 2.64
C GLN A 269 -21.96 9.44 3.77
N LEU A 270 -21.86 10.11 4.93
CA LEU A 270 -21.31 9.46 6.11
C LEU A 270 -22.19 8.32 6.58
N GLN A 271 -21.60 7.30 7.20
CA GLN A 271 -22.35 6.14 7.70
C GLN A 271 -23.46 6.55 8.67
N GLN A 272 -23.21 7.54 9.53
CA GLN A 272 -24.23 8.03 10.46
C GLN A 272 -25.40 8.71 9.74
N GLU A 273 -25.11 9.50 8.70
CA GLU A 273 -26.13 10.19 7.90
C GLU A 273 -26.96 9.20 7.09
N PHE A 274 -26.29 8.26 6.42
CA PHE A 274 -26.93 7.18 5.67
C PHE A 274 -27.87 6.36 6.55
N LEU A 275 -27.39 5.88 7.70
CA LEU A 275 -28.20 5.08 8.62
C LEU A 275 -29.37 5.87 9.22
N ALA A 276 -29.19 7.17 9.51
CA ALA A 276 -30.27 8.01 10.02
C ALA A 276 -31.40 8.24 9.01
N GLY A 277 -31.13 8.07 7.71
CA GLY A 277 -32.11 8.17 6.64
C GLY A 277 -32.92 6.90 6.39
N LEU A 278 -32.57 5.77 7.02
CA LEU A 278 -33.22 4.47 6.80
C LEU A 278 -34.42 4.24 7.73
N THR A 279 -35.42 3.52 7.23
CA THR A 279 -36.49 2.94 8.04
C THR A 279 -35.99 1.78 8.91
N ALA A 280 -36.82 1.34 9.87
CA ALA A 280 -36.46 0.21 10.73
C ALA A 280 -36.21 -1.10 9.95
N GLU A 281 -37.02 -1.36 8.92
CA GLU A 281 -36.87 -2.54 8.04
C GLU A 281 -35.58 -2.46 7.21
N GLU A 282 -35.25 -1.29 6.68
CA GLU A 282 -33.99 -1.07 5.93
C GLU A 282 -32.76 -1.17 6.82
N LEU A 283 -32.84 -0.75 8.10
CA LEU A 283 -31.77 -0.92 9.07
C LEU A 283 -31.50 -2.40 9.37
N GLU A 284 -32.55 -3.21 9.50
CA GLU A 284 -32.43 -4.65 9.72
C GLU A 284 -31.80 -5.33 8.49
N ALA A 285 -32.32 -5.04 7.29
CA ALA A 285 -31.73 -5.54 6.05
C ALA A 285 -30.27 -5.11 5.86
N ARG A 286 -29.94 -3.86 6.23
CA ARG A 286 -28.55 -3.37 6.18
C ARG A 286 -27.64 -4.11 7.15
N ALA A 287 -28.11 -4.42 8.35
CA ALA A 287 -27.35 -5.18 9.33
C ALA A 287 -27.04 -6.60 8.83
N GLU A 288 -27.97 -7.25 8.15
CA GLU A 288 -27.74 -8.55 7.50
C GLU A 288 -26.67 -8.47 6.41
N VAL A 289 -26.74 -7.46 5.54
CA VAL A 289 -25.72 -7.21 4.50
C VAL A 289 -24.34 -6.94 5.12
N ASP A 290 -24.27 -6.11 6.17
CA ASP A 290 -23.01 -5.79 6.83
C ASP A 290 -22.42 -7.00 7.60
N ALA A 291 -23.26 -7.90 8.12
CA ALA A 291 -22.83 -9.16 8.71
C ALA A 291 -22.22 -10.12 7.66
N GLU A 292 -22.72 -10.09 6.42
CA GLU A 292 -22.22 -10.91 5.32
C GLU A 292 -21.04 -10.30 4.56
N ARG A 293 -20.88 -8.97 4.64
CA ARG A 293 -19.92 -8.15 3.89
C ARG A 293 -18.51 -8.71 3.86
N PHE A 294 -17.99 -9.14 5.01
CA PHE A 294 -16.63 -9.67 5.08
C PHE A 294 -16.48 -10.94 4.24
N ARG A 295 -17.42 -11.88 4.37
CA ARG A 295 -17.42 -13.16 3.64
C ARG A 295 -17.56 -12.92 2.14
N GLU A 296 -18.42 -11.99 1.72
CA GLU A 296 -18.54 -11.61 0.31
C GLU A 296 -17.24 -10.97 -0.21
N GLY A 297 -16.61 -10.11 0.60
CA GLY A 297 -15.32 -9.51 0.28
C GLY A 297 -14.22 -10.54 0.05
N ILE A 298 -14.15 -11.59 0.86
CA ILE A 298 -13.15 -12.66 0.69
C ILE A 298 -13.37 -13.46 -0.62
N LYS A 299 -14.63 -13.68 -1.04
CA LYS A 299 -14.92 -14.35 -2.33
C LYS A 299 -14.37 -13.59 -3.54
N MET A 300 -14.17 -12.27 -3.41
CA MET A 300 -13.65 -11.43 -4.50
C MET A 300 -12.21 -11.76 -4.89
N TYR A 301 -11.44 -12.46 -4.05
CA TYR A 301 -10.10 -12.87 -4.43
C TYR A 301 -10.08 -13.95 -5.53
N THR A 302 -11.08 -14.83 -5.57
CA THR A 302 -11.10 -15.99 -6.48
C THR A 302 -11.93 -15.76 -7.74
N ASN A 303 -12.67 -14.66 -7.81
CA ASN A 303 -13.41 -14.29 -9.01
C ASN A 303 -12.42 -13.75 -10.04
N ILE A 304 -11.97 -14.61 -10.96
CA ILE A 304 -11.18 -14.21 -12.12
C ILE A 304 -12.17 -14.07 -13.27
N ASN A 305 -12.32 -12.85 -13.79
CA ASN A 305 -13.05 -12.56 -15.02
C ASN A 305 -12.20 -12.88 -16.24
#